data_AF-A0A8T0GKI6-F1
#
_entry.id   AF-A0A8T0GKI6-F1
#
_cell.length_a   1.000
_cell.length_b   1.000
_cell.length_c   1.000
_cell.angle_alpha   90.00
_cell.angle_beta   90.00
_cell.angle_gamma   90.00
#
_symmetry.space_group_name_H-M   'P 1'
#
loop_
_entity.id
_entity.type
_entity.pdbx_description
1 polymer ?
#
loop_
_entity_poly.entity_id
_entity_poly.type
_entity_poly.pdbx_seq_one_letter_code
_entity_poly.pdbx_strand_id
1 'polypeptide(L)'
;MASMVTSIAAMVTVFLVVARLGEATVLFHNTGTTPTGWDSVNQEHLGTVTQVTNVVYKGTTAIKCLQTYDPSYTGRYHSEVVKNNVYKRGDTGFYGFAFRLQADWEFDNQIYNIAQFIADFSDTGCDDYSPTSMVWIKGNQLYTRVKYGNICDQHTTTFDPLASVSAGEWHKIVIQASWKSDNTGFYKLWFDGVKKLEQYNIATTLDDGRYFQFRVGLYANGWHDENKMVGSQGTRQVWYDQVGAGSTFADADPDQW
;
A
#
# COMPACT_ATOMS: atom_id res chain seq x y z
N MET A 1 -38.51 7.85 72.07
CA MET A 1 -37.16 7.73 71.46
C MET A 1 -36.68 6.33 71.78
N ALA A 2 -36.35 5.42 70.87
CA ALA A 2 -35.61 5.57 69.63
C ALA A 2 -36.08 4.57 68.56
N SER A 3 -35.87 4.98 67.31
CA SER A 3 -36.26 4.34 66.06
C SER A 3 -35.37 3.14 65.72
N MET A 4 -35.97 2.03 65.23
CA MET A 4 -35.27 0.96 64.53
C MET A 4 -35.06 1.38 63.07
N VAL A 5 -33.79 1.44 62.63
CA VAL A 5 -33.43 1.67 61.23
C VAL A 5 -33.07 0.32 60.60
N THR A 6 -33.83 -0.05 59.58
CA THR A 6 -33.60 -1.20 58.70
C THR A 6 -32.51 -0.86 57.70
N SER A 7 -31.38 -1.59 57.71
CA SER A 7 -30.34 -1.47 56.69
C SER A 7 -30.66 -2.37 55.50
N ILE A 8 -30.93 -1.76 54.34
CA ILE A 8 -31.01 -2.42 53.03
C ILE A 8 -29.59 -2.45 52.46
N ALA A 9 -29.00 -3.64 52.34
CA ALA A 9 -27.74 -3.84 51.64
C ALA A 9 -27.98 -3.81 50.13
N ALA A 10 -27.49 -2.76 49.45
CA ALA A 10 -27.45 -2.69 48.00
C ALA A 10 -26.30 -3.55 47.46
N MET A 11 -26.63 -4.62 46.74
CA MET A 11 -25.68 -5.46 46.02
C MET A 11 -25.34 -4.78 44.68
N VAL A 12 -24.12 -4.27 44.54
CA VAL A 12 -23.62 -3.71 43.28
C VAL A 12 -22.93 -4.83 42.50
N THR A 13 -23.57 -5.30 41.43
CA THR A 13 -22.99 -6.27 40.50
C THR A 13 -22.12 -5.54 39.49
N VAL A 14 -20.80 -5.68 39.59
CA VAL A 14 -19.84 -5.15 38.61
C VAL A 14 -19.75 -6.14 37.44
N PHE A 15 -20.28 -5.77 36.27
CA PHE A 15 -20.01 -6.48 35.02
C PHE A 15 -18.62 -6.09 34.52
N LEU A 16 -17.63 -6.99 34.70
CA LEU A 16 -16.38 -6.90 33.96
C LEU A 16 -16.63 -7.32 32.51
N VAL A 17 -16.72 -6.33 31.61
CA VAL A 17 -16.62 -6.56 30.17
C VAL A 17 -15.16 -6.88 29.88
N VAL A 18 -14.85 -8.17 29.71
CA VAL A 18 -13.56 -8.61 29.19
C VAL A 18 -13.54 -8.28 27.70
N ALA A 19 -12.95 -7.13 27.34
CA ALA A 19 -12.65 -6.82 25.95
C ALA A 19 -11.69 -7.90 25.44
N ARG A 20 -12.15 -8.72 24.49
CA ARG A 20 -11.25 -9.60 23.73
C ARG A 20 -10.31 -8.71 22.94
N LEU A 21 -9.07 -8.57 23.42
CA LEU A 21 -7.98 -8.08 22.58
C LEU A 21 -7.83 -9.11 21.45
N GLY A 22 -8.16 -8.72 20.22
CA GLY A 22 -7.88 -9.55 19.05
C GLY A 22 -6.38 -9.82 19.00
N GLU A 23 -5.99 -11.08 18.83
CA GLU A 23 -4.59 -11.44 18.67
C GLU A 23 -4.03 -10.74 17.41
N ALA A 24 -2.84 -10.15 17.56
CA ALA A 24 -2.12 -9.58 16.44
C ALA A 24 -1.86 -10.69 15.42
N THR A 25 -2.38 -10.53 14.19
CA THR A 25 -2.24 -11.50 13.11
C THR A 25 -1.34 -10.90 12.03
N VAL A 26 -0.14 -11.44 11.90
CA VAL A 26 0.72 -11.22 10.73
C VAL A 26 0.05 -11.88 9.53
N LEU A 27 -0.16 -11.12 8.46
CA LEU A 27 -0.74 -11.65 7.23
C LEU A 27 0.37 -12.15 6.28
N PHE A 28 1.45 -11.38 6.16
CA PHE A 28 2.51 -11.63 5.19
C PHE A 28 3.78 -10.83 5.52
N HIS A 29 4.94 -11.44 5.31
CA HIS A 29 6.26 -10.79 5.29
C HIS A 29 7.12 -11.33 4.15
N ASN A 30 7.95 -10.48 3.56
CA ASN A 30 8.96 -10.86 2.58
C ASN A 30 10.24 -10.03 2.70
N THR A 31 11.35 -10.71 2.97
CA THR A 31 12.69 -10.14 3.22
C THR A 31 13.48 -9.92 1.93
N GLY A 32 12.80 -9.45 0.88
CA GLY A 32 13.44 -9.13 -0.39
C GLY A 32 13.71 -10.35 -1.28
N THR A 33 12.87 -11.39 -1.21
CA THR A 33 12.98 -12.58 -2.07
C THR A 33 11.93 -12.60 -3.17
N THR A 34 12.30 -13.09 -4.35
CA THR A 34 11.37 -13.32 -5.47
C THR A 34 11.86 -14.49 -6.34
N PRO A 35 10.98 -15.38 -6.85
CA PRO A 35 9.51 -15.35 -6.73
C PRO A 35 8.99 -15.86 -5.37
N THR A 36 9.83 -16.48 -4.54
CA THR A 36 9.42 -17.06 -3.26
C THR A 36 8.76 -16.03 -2.33
N GLY A 37 7.60 -16.38 -1.80
CA GLY A 37 6.79 -15.57 -0.88
C GLY A 37 5.66 -14.79 -1.56
N TRP A 38 5.72 -14.62 -2.89
CA TRP A 38 4.70 -13.93 -3.67
C TRP A 38 3.76 -14.91 -4.37
N ASP A 39 2.53 -14.49 -4.61
CA ASP A 39 1.56 -15.34 -5.31
C ASP A 39 1.77 -15.29 -6.84
N SER A 40 2.28 -14.17 -7.34
CA SER A 40 2.76 -14.04 -8.71
C SER A 40 3.72 -12.86 -8.89
N VAL A 41 4.30 -12.76 -10.09
CA VAL A 41 5.09 -11.62 -10.53
C VAL A 41 4.45 -11.09 -11.81
N ASN A 42 4.19 -9.79 -11.88
CA ASN A 42 3.68 -9.10 -13.05
C ASN A 42 4.84 -8.40 -13.79
N GLN A 43 5.23 -8.95 -14.94
CA GLN A 43 6.28 -8.39 -15.80
C GLN A 43 5.67 -8.12 -17.17
N GLU A 44 5.52 -6.84 -17.50
CA GLU A 44 5.03 -6.42 -18.80
C GLU A 44 6.16 -5.86 -19.66
N HIS A 45 6.07 -6.18 -20.96
CA HIS A 45 7.00 -5.71 -21.98
C HIS A 45 8.46 -5.98 -21.61
N LEU A 46 9.31 -4.95 -21.61
CA LEU A 46 10.74 -5.03 -21.26
C LEU A 46 11.00 -4.95 -19.75
N GLY A 47 9.95 -5.12 -18.94
CA GLY A 47 10.01 -5.10 -17.49
C GLY A 47 10.69 -6.32 -16.88
N THR A 48 11.39 -6.13 -15.77
CA THR A 48 11.97 -7.24 -14.99
C THR A 48 11.75 -7.06 -13.50
N VAL A 49 11.69 -8.18 -12.79
CA VAL A 49 11.60 -8.28 -11.33
C VAL A 49 12.56 -9.38 -10.91
N THR A 50 13.61 -9.01 -10.18
CA THR A 50 14.74 -9.91 -9.89
C THR A 50 15.16 -9.81 -8.44
N GLN A 51 15.59 -10.93 -7.86
CA GLN A 51 16.26 -10.92 -6.57
C GLN A 51 17.72 -10.50 -6.76
N VAL A 52 18.22 -9.62 -5.90
CA VAL A 52 19.58 -9.10 -5.95
C VAL A 52 20.22 -9.14 -4.56
N THR A 53 21.56 -9.09 -4.51
CA THR A 53 22.34 -9.14 -3.26
C THR A 53 23.26 -7.93 -3.05
N ASN A 54 23.30 -6.99 -4.01
CA ASN A 54 24.24 -5.87 -4.02
C ASN A 54 23.64 -4.54 -3.53
N VAL A 55 22.33 -4.34 -3.66
CA VAL A 55 21.59 -3.18 -3.12
C VAL A 55 20.47 -3.74 -2.28
N VAL A 56 20.67 -3.73 -0.96
CA VAL A 56 19.81 -4.40 0.03
C VAL A 56 19.53 -3.42 1.16
N TYR A 57 18.30 -3.42 1.70
CA TYR A 57 17.97 -2.59 2.84
C TYR A 57 18.39 -3.31 4.13
N LYS A 58 17.98 -4.57 4.27
CA LYS A 58 18.28 -5.40 5.43
C LYS A 58 18.42 -6.87 5.04
N GLY A 59 19.29 -7.60 5.73
CA GLY A 59 19.61 -8.99 5.39
C GLY A 59 20.56 -9.09 4.19
N THR A 60 20.32 -10.07 3.32
CA THR A 60 21.24 -10.42 2.21
C THR A 60 20.62 -10.28 0.82
N THR A 61 19.33 -10.00 0.72
CA THR A 61 18.58 -9.99 -0.54
C THR A 61 17.60 -8.82 -0.60
N ALA A 62 17.38 -8.30 -1.80
CA ALA A 62 16.29 -7.37 -2.09
C ALA A 62 15.69 -7.69 -3.46
N ILE A 63 14.55 -7.10 -3.77
CA ILE A 63 13.91 -7.19 -5.07
C ILE A 63 14.30 -5.95 -5.87
N LYS A 64 14.72 -6.11 -7.13
CA LYS A 64 14.91 -5.03 -8.08
C LYS A 64 13.86 -5.14 -9.18
N CYS A 65 13.05 -4.10 -9.32
CA CYS A 65 12.12 -3.89 -10.41
C CYS A 65 12.74 -2.92 -11.42
N LEU A 66 12.66 -3.24 -12.71
CA LEU A 66 13.15 -2.40 -13.80
C LEU A 66 12.10 -2.30 -14.88
N GLN A 67 11.93 -1.11 -15.45
CA GLN A 67 11.17 -0.91 -16.67
C GLN A 67 11.98 -0.13 -17.71
N THR A 68 11.75 -0.44 -18.98
CA THR A 68 12.38 0.24 -20.11
C THR A 68 11.31 0.76 -21.06
N TYR A 69 11.31 2.07 -21.29
CA TYR A 69 10.41 2.73 -22.22
C TYR A 69 10.70 2.30 -23.66
N ASP A 70 9.65 1.99 -24.40
CA ASP A 70 9.69 1.66 -25.82
C ASP A 70 8.70 2.56 -26.56
N PRO A 71 9.15 3.48 -27.43
CA PRO A 71 8.28 4.41 -28.13
C PRO A 71 7.32 3.73 -29.12
N SER A 72 7.54 2.46 -29.47
CA SER A 72 6.66 1.68 -30.34
C SER A 72 5.60 0.87 -29.59
N TYR A 73 5.71 0.76 -28.26
CA TYR A 73 4.82 -0.05 -27.44
C TYR A 73 3.66 0.78 -26.89
N THR A 74 2.44 0.26 -27.04
CA THR A 74 1.19 0.95 -26.67
C THR A 74 0.53 0.38 -25.41
N GLY A 75 1.10 -0.66 -24.80
CA GLY A 75 0.59 -1.26 -23.58
C GLY A 75 1.10 -0.59 -22.30
N ARG A 76 0.90 -1.25 -21.17
CA ARG A 76 1.29 -0.77 -19.84
C ARG A 76 2.68 -1.30 -19.44
N TYR A 77 3.24 -0.67 -18.41
CA TYR A 77 4.63 -0.89 -17.99
C TYR A 77 4.71 -1.34 -16.54
N HIS A 78 4.15 -2.52 -16.23
CA HIS A 78 4.22 -3.12 -14.90
C HIS A 78 5.50 -3.97 -14.68
N SER A 79 6.12 -3.84 -13.50
CA SER A 79 7.17 -4.72 -12.98
C SER A 79 7.00 -4.84 -11.48
N GLU A 80 6.15 -5.79 -11.07
CA GLU A 80 5.62 -5.89 -9.72
C GLU A 80 5.65 -7.32 -9.20
N VAL A 81 5.77 -7.43 -7.87
CA VAL A 81 5.42 -8.65 -7.15
C VAL A 81 4.01 -8.51 -6.58
N VAL A 82 3.27 -9.63 -6.55
CA VAL A 82 1.84 -9.63 -6.24
C VAL A 82 1.57 -10.52 -5.04
N LYS A 83 0.90 -9.95 -4.04
CA LYS A 83 0.26 -10.70 -2.96
C LYS A 83 -1.25 -10.59 -3.08
N ASN A 84 -1.92 -11.71 -3.24
CA ASN A 84 -3.36 -11.81 -3.35
C ASN A 84 -4.02 -11.78 -1.95
N ASN A 85 -5.30 -11.44 -1.93
CA ASN A 85 -6.14 -11.56 -0.73
C ASN A 85 -5.66 -10.76 0.48
N VAL A 86 -5.19 -9.53 0.26
CA VAL A 86 -4.54 -8.72 1.30
C VAL A 86 -5.51 -7.86 2.10
N TYR A 87 -6.56 -7.34 1.47
CA TYR A 87 -7.69 -6.75 2.19
C TYR A 87 -8.99 -6.97 1.41
N LYS A 88 -10.12 -6.87 2.08
CA LYS A 88 -11.42 -6.58 1.46
C LYS A 88 -12.14 -5.48 2.23
N ARG A 89 -13.24 -4.97 1.67
CA ARG A 89 -14.10 -4.03 2.39
C ARG A 89 -14.54 -4.61 3.73
N GLY A 90 -14.43 -3.79 4.77
CA GLY A 90 -14.71 -4.12 6.16
C GLY A 90 -13.46 -4.22 7.01
N ASP A 91 -12.33 -4.58 6.40
CA ASP A 91 -11.07 -4.86 7.09
C ASP A 91 -10.39 -3.60 7.63
N THR A 92 -9.49 -3.79 8.58
CA THR A 92 -8.51 -2.79 9.00
C THR A 92 -7.15 -3.46 9.07
N GLY A 93 -6.13 -2.83 8.50
CA GLY A 93 -4.79 -3.42 8.43
C GLY A 93 -3.68 -2.38 8.32
N PHE A 94 -2.46 -2.89 8.49
CA PHE A 94 -1.21 -2.19 8.25
C PHE A 94 -0.47 -2.85 7.09
N TYR A 95 0.18 -2.02 6.27
CA TYR A 95 0.92 -2.44 5.07
C TYR A 95 2.18 -1.61 4.94
N GLY A 96 3.33 -2.21 4.73
CA GLY A 96 4.56 -1.46 4.63
C GLY A 96 5.63 -2.13 3.81
N PHE A 97 6.61 -1.34 3.40
CA PHE A 97 7.71 -1.75 2.54
C PHE A 97 8.83 -0.72 2.61
N ALA A 98 10.06 -1.18 2.45
CA ALA A 98 11.18 -0.33 2.11
C ALA A 98 11.30 -0.24 0.58
N PHE A 99 11.62 0.94 0.06
CA PHE A 99 11.92 1.15 -1.35
C PHE A 99 13.13 2.06 -1.55
N ARG A 100 13.78 1.93 -2.70
CA ARG A 100 14.89 2.81 -3.09
C ARG A 100 14.84 3.08 -4.58
N LEU A 101 14.87 4.35 -4.97
CA LEU A 101 15.03 4.74 -6.37
C LEU A 101 16.50 4.57 -6.80
N GLN A 102 16.76 4.40 -8.09
CA GLN A 102 18.14 4.42 -8.61
C GLN A 102 18.86 5.72 -8.23
N ALA A 103 20.18 5.66 -8.06
CA ALA A 103 20.95 6.76 -7.49
C ALA A 103 20.91 8.03 -8.35
N ASP A 104 20.83 7.86 -9.66
CA ASP A 104 20.75 8.91 -10.66
C ASP A 104 19.30 9.13 -11.15
N TRP A 105 18.29 8.84 -10.33
CA TRP A 105 16.89 8.95 -10.74
C TRP A 105 16.58 10.37 -11.27
N GLU A 106 16.14 10.44 -12.52
CA GLU A 106 15.71 11.71 -13.16
C GLU A 106 14.30 12.05 -12.69
N PHE A 107 14.14 12.98 -11.74
CA PHE A 107 12.82 13.42 -11.32
C PHE A 107 12.15 14.27 -12.40
N ASP A 108 10.98 13.82 -12.88
CA ASP A 108 10.13 14.50 -13.84
C ASP A 108 8.67 14.51 -13.35
N ASN A 109 7.76 15.17 -14.07
CA ASN A 109 6.37 15.36 -13.65
C ASN A 109 5.40 14.21 -14.04
N GLN A 110 5.90 13.10 -14.58
CA GLN A 110 5.10 11.89 -14.80
C GLN A 110 4.94 11.09 -13.51
N ILE A 111 3.96 10.18 -13.53
CA ILE A 111 3.66 9.29 -12.41
C ILE A 111 4.43 7.98 -12.59
N TYR A 112 5.18 7.64 -11.56
CA TYR A 112 5.80 6.33 -11.39
C TYR A 112 5.22 5.69 -10.13
N ASN A 113 4.24 4.80 -10.32
CA ASN A 113 3.59 4.10 -9.22
C ASN A 113 4.53 3.03 -8.63
N ILE A 114 4.66 3.04 -7.31
CA ILE A 114 5.60 2.18 -6.57
C ILE A 114 4.89 1.12 -5.71
N ALA A 115 3.60 1.30 -5.42
CA ALA A 115 2.76 0.30 -4.78
C ALA A 115 1.28 0.56 -5.09
N GLN A 116 0.46 -0.49 -5.06
CA GLN A 116 -0.98 -0.35 -5.26
C GLN A 116 -1.77 -1.49 -4.63
N PHE A 117 -3.04 -1.19 -4.36
CA PHE A 117 -4.05 -2.18 -4.08
C PHE A 117 -5.03 -2.27 -5.24
N ILE A 118 -5.25 -3.48 -5.76
CA ILE A 118 -5.95 -3.69 -7.03
C ILE A 118 -6.73 -4.99 -7.02
N ALA A 119 -7.89 -5.01 -7.66
CA ALA A 119 -8.68 -6.22 -7.87
C ALA A 119 -9.14 -6.29 -9.33
N ASP A 120 -9.38 -7.51 -9.78
CA ASP A 120 -10.01 -7.81 -11.06
C ASP A 120 -11.51 -7.54 -10.96
N PHE A 121 -12.04 -6.78 -11.90
CA PHE A 121 -13.43 -6.38 -12.09
C PHE A 121 -13.94 -6.67 -13.52
N SER A 122 -13.20 -7.45 -14.30
CA SER A 122 -13.58 -7.82 -15.67
C SER A 122 -14.93 -8.55 -15.76
N ASP A 123 -15.40 -9.13 -14.65
CA ASP A 123 -16.70 -9.76 -14.51
C ASP A 123 -17.88 -8.77 -14.43
N THR A 124 -17.61 -7.49 -14.20
CA THR A 124 -18.66 -6.48 -13.94
C THR A 124 -19.11 -5.73 -15.18
N GLY A 125 -18.30 -5.76 -16.26
CA GLY A 125 -18.54 -4.95 -17.46
C GLY A 125 -18.29 -3.45 -17.30
N CYS A 126 -17.79 -3.00 -16.14
CA CYS A 126 -17.54 -1.59 -15.84
C CYS A 126 -16.05 -1.21 -15.86
N ASP A 127 -15.15 -2.14 -15.54
CA ASP A 127 -13.70 -1.93 -15.52
C ASP A 127 -12.98 -3.27 -15.75
N ASP A 128 -11.67 -3.25 -16.04
CA ASP A 128 -10.83 -4.45 -16.05
C ASP A 128 -10.21 -4.71 -14.67
N TYR A 129 -8.98 -4.26 -14.42
CA TYR A 129 -8.34 -4.28 -13.12
C TYR A 129 -8.37 -2.88 -12.53
N SER A 130 -9.08 -2.69 -11.41
CA SER A 130 -9.29 -1.36 -10.85
C SER A 130 -8.44 -1.13 -9.59
N PRO A 131 -7.40 -0.28 -9.64
CA PRO A 131 -6.61 0.04 -8.45
C PRO A 131 -7.33 1.06 -7.59
N THR A 132 -7.38 0.81 -6.27
CA THR A 132 -7.98 1.71 -5.30
C THR A 132 -6.93 2.68 -4.76
N SER A 133 -6.25 2.29 -3.69
CA SER A 133 -5.13 3.02 -3.13
C SER A 133 -3.87 2.74 -3.93
N MET A 134 -3.19 3.82 -4.28
CA MET A 134 -1.94 3.83 -5.04
C MET A 134 -0.96 4.72 -4.31
N VAL A 135 0.32 4.38 -4.40
CA VAL A 135 1.44 5.17 -3.88
C VAL A 135 2.41 5.40 -5.03
N TRP A 136 2.76 6.65 -5.31
CA TRP A 136 3.57 6.99 -6.47
C TRP A 136 4.52 8.15 -6.21
N ILE A 137 5.49 8.28 -7.11
CA ILE A 137 6.40 9.41 -7.21
C ILE A 137 5.96 10.28 -8.39
N LYS A 138 5.90 11.59 -8.18
CA LYS A 138 5.73 12.61 -9.22
C LYS A 138 6.56 13.84 -8.84
N GLY A 139 7.37 14.35 -9.77
CA GLY A 139 8.52 15.18 -9.40
C GLY A 139 9.39 14.39 -8.42
N ASN A 140 9.87 15.05 -7.37
CA ASN A 140 10.52 14.39 -6.23
C ASN A 140 9.58 14.19 -5.04
N GLN A 141 8.26 14.14 -5.26
CA GLN A 141 7.28 14.08 -4.18
C GLN A 141 6.58 12.72 -4.14
N LEU A 142 6.35 12.24 -2.92
CA LEU A 142 5.52 11.08 -2.62
C LEU A 142 4.05 11.50 -2.57
N TYR A 143 3.21 10.72 -3.26
CA TYR A 143 1.76 10.90 -3.23
C TYR A 143 1.07 9.58 -2.92
N THR A 144 -0.18 9.68 -2.45
CA THR A 144 -1.09 8.55 -2.33
C THR A 144 -2.52 8.98 -2.65
N ARG A 145 -3.40 8.02 -2.92
CA ARG A 145 -4.84 8.23 -3.00
C ARG A 145 -5.63 7.13 -2.30
N VAL A 146 -6.93 7.35 -2.17
CA VAL A 146 -7.96 6.32 -2.00
C VAL A 146 -8.96 6.39 -3.15
N LYS A 147 -9.71 5.31 -3.36
CA LYS A 147 -10.80 5.23 -4.34
C LYS A 147 -12.03 4.61 -3.68
N TYR A 148 -13.21 5.15 -3.95
CA TYR A 148 -14.48 4.73 -3.36
C TYR A 148 -15.64 4.88 -4.37
N GLY A 149 -16.87 4.59 -3.93
CA GLY A 149 -18.04 4.47 -4.79
C GLY A 149 -18.30 3.01 -5.16
N ASN A 150 -19.06 2.77 -6.23
CA ASN A 150 -19.21 1.43 -6.80
C ASN A 150 -18.31 1.31 -8.05
N ILE A 151 -18.12 0.09 -8.56
CA ILE A 151 -17.21 -0.13 -9.69
C ILE A 151 -17.61 0.63 -10.98
N CYS A 152 -18.88 0.95 -11.17
CA CYS A 152 -19.37 1.67 -12.35
C CYS A 152 -19.47 3.19 -12.14
N ASP A 153 -19.32 3.67 -10.91
CA ASP A 153 -19.32 5.08 -10.52
C ASP A 153 -18.27 5.29 -9.41
N GLN A 154 -17.02 5.38 -9.87
CA GLN A 154 -15.84 5.44 -9.02
C GLN A 154 -15.43 6.88 -8.77
N HIS A 155 -14.98 7.17 -7.55
CA HIS A 155 -14.42 8.45 -7.15
C HIS A 155 -13.06 8.26 -6.52
N THR A 156 -12.21 9.29 -6.64
CA THR A 156 -10.87 9.25 -6.04
C THR A 156 -10.64 10.48 -5.18
N THR A 157 -9.92 10.29 -4.08
CA THR A 157 -9.35 11.38 -3.28
C THR A 157 -7.85 11.22 -3.30
N THR A 158 -7.18 12.08 -4.07
CA THR A 158 -5.73 12.23 -4.05
C THR A 158 -5.37 13.21 -2.95
N PHE A 159 -4.39 12.84 -2.12
CA PHE A 159 -3.89 13.72 -1.06
C PHE A 159 -2.76 14.60 -1.59
N ASP A 160 -2.54 15.72 -0.90
CA ASP A 160 -1.41 16.61 -1.15
C ASP A 160 -0.06 15.88 -1.06
N PRO A 161 1.02 16.44 -1.65
CA PRO A 161 2.36 15.88 -1.54
C PRO A 161 2.73 15.57 -0.08
N LEU A 162 3.12 14.33 0.20
CA LEU A 162 3.32 13.85 1.58
C LEU A 162 4.75 14.04 2.08
N ALA A 163 5.72 13.88 1.18
CA ALA A 163 7.14 13.99 1.50
C ALA A 163 7.97 14.15 0.22
N SER A 164 9.12 14.84 0.35
CA SER A 164 10.18 14.76 -0.66
C SER A 164 10.89 13.41 -0.59
N VAL A 165 11.20 12.83 -1.74
CA VAL A 165 11.90 11.55 -1.89
C VAL A 165 13.28 11.81 -2.50
N SER A 166 14.32 11.26 -1.90
CA SER A 166 15.69 11.30 -2.42
C SER A 166 15.96 10.09 -3.33
N ALA A 167 16.80 10.32 -4.34
CA ALA A 167 17.30 9.24 -5.18
C ALA A 167 18.43 8.50 -4.46
N GLY A 168 18.55 7.19 -4.69
CA GLY A 168 19.68 6.42 -4.19
C GLY A 168 19.69 6.11 -2.69
N GLU A 169 18.65 6.50 -1.95
CA GLU A 169 18.47 6.23 -0.53
C GLU A 169 17.31 5.26 -0.30
N TRP A 170 17.39 4.48 0.77
CA TRP A 170 16.27 3.64 1.21
C TRP A 170 15.29 4.47 2.01
N HIS A 171 14.03 4.39 1.62
CA HIS A 171 12.89 4.97 2.31
C HIS A 171 11.94 3.89 2.76
N LYS A 172 11.12 4.22 3.77
CA LYS A 172 10.11 3.32 4.33
C LYS A 172 8.73 3.93 4.22
N ILE A 173 7.77 3.10 3.87
CA ILE A 173 6.35 3.44 3.92
C ILE A 173 5.65 2.47 4.85
N VAL A 174 4.80 3.01 5.72
CA VAL A 174 3.79 2.23 6.44
C VAL A 174 2.45 2.91 6.24
N ILE A 175 1.45 2.15 5.82
CA ILE A 175 0.06 2.56 5.65
C ILE A 175 -0.75 1.88 6.74
N GLN A 176 -1.66 2.62 7.36
CA GLN A 176 -2.74 2.06 8.16
C GLN A 176 -4.07 2.47 7.52
N ALA A 177 -4.92 1.50 7.21
CA ALA A 177 -6.20 1.77 6.58
C ALA A 177 -7.32 0.96 7.24
N SER A 178 -8.47 1.63 7.42
CA SER A 178 -9.78 0.98 7.64
C SER A 178 -10.56 1.07 6.34
N TRP A 179 -10.78 -0.07 5.70
CA TRP A 179 -11.32 -0.21 4.35
C TRP A 179 -12.85 -0.17 4.38
N LYS A 180 -13.42 1.00 4.18
CA LYS A 180 -14.87 1.25 4.22
C LYS A 180 -15.31 1.91 2.93
N SER A 181 -16.52 1.59 2.47
CA SER A 181 -17.14 2.26 1.32
C SER A 181 -17.94 3.50 1.71
N ASP A 182 -18.04 3.79 3.01
CA ASP A 182 -18.70 4.95 3.59
C ASP A 182 -17.72 5.81 4.39
N ASN A 183 -18.21 6.92 4.95
CA ASN A 183 -17.41 7.88 5.72
C ASN A 183 -17.08 7.41 7.15
N THR A 184 -16.94 6.10 7.39
CA THR A 184 -16.49 5.55 8.69
C THR A 184 -15.05 5.00 8.63
N GLY A 185 -14.41 5.07 7.46
CA GLY A 185 -13.03 4.66 7.25
C GLY A 185 -12.01 5.69 7.71
N PHE A 186 -10.74 5.28 7.66
CA PHE A 186 -9.59 6.14 7.86
C PHE A 186 -8.42 5.66 7.00
N TYR A 187 -7.53 6.57 6.66
CA TYR A 187 -6.31 6.28 5.91
C TYR A 187 -5.15 7.11 6.46
N LYS A 188 -4.06 6.43 6.81
CA LYS A 188 -2.88 7.03 7.43
C LYS A 188 -1.62 6.52 6.76
N LEU A 189 -0.59 7.35 6.70
CA LEU A 189 0.69 7.00 6.10
C LEU A 189 1.84 7.59 6.90
N TRP A 190 2.88 6.77 7.11
CA TRP A 190 4.18 7.15 7.63
C TRP A 190 5.23 7.01 6.54
N PHE A 191 6.10 8.02 6.45
CA PHE A 191 7.27 8.02 5.59
C PHE A 191 8.50 8.20 6.47
N ASP A 192 9.45 7.27 6.37
CA ASP A 192 10.67 7.23 7.18
C ASP A 192 10.40 7.36 8.69
N GLY A 193 9.36 6.65 9.16
CA GLY A 193 8.93 6.64 10.57
C GLY A 193 8.13 7.87 11.01
N VAL A 194 8.02 8.91 10.17
CA VAL A 194 7.26 10.13 10.47
C VAL A 194 5.86 10.04 9.86
N LYS A 195 4.82 10.24 10.67
CA LYS A 195 3.43 10.30 10.18
C LYS A 195 3.26 11.51 9.26
N LYS A 196 2.93 11.28 7.99
CA LYS A 196 2.71 12.32 6.98
C LYS A 196 1.24 12.55 6.64
N LEU A 197 0.42 11.52 6.82
CA LEU A 197 -1.01 11.58 6.55
C LEU A 197 -1.79 10.94 7.69
N GLU A 198 -2.85 11.61 8.12
CA GLU A 198 -3.85 11.07 9.03
C GLU A 198 -5.23 11.63 8.70
N GLN A 199 -6.03 10.84 8.01
CA GLN A 199 -7.38 11.22 7.60
C GLN A 199 -8.41 10.24 8.18
N TYR A 200 -9.47 10.79 8.75
CA TYR A 200 -10.59 10.03 9.34
C TYR A 200 -11.90 10.43 8.69
N ASN A 201 -12.93 9.61 8.89
CA ASN A 201 -14.29 9.84 8.42
C ASN A 201 -14.37 9.97 6.89
N ILE A 202 -13.64 9.10 6.19
CA ILE A 202 -13.60 9.05 4.72
C ILE A 202 -13.94 7.66 4.22
N ALA A 203 -14.51 7.58 3.02
CA ALA A 203 -14.57 6.34 2.26
C ALA A 203 -13.19 6.02 1.68
N THR A 204 -12.76 4.78 1.81
CA THR A 204 -11.38 4.34 1.52
C THR A 204 -11.31 3.18 0.52
N THR A 205 -12.44 2.56 0.18
CA THR A 205 -12.49 1.48 -0.82
C THR A 205 -13.84 1.44 -1.54
N LEU A 206 -13.94 0.60 -2.57
CA LEU A 206 -15.18 0.40 -3.33
C LEU A 206 -16.24 -0.34 -2.51
N ASP A 207 -17.52 -0.11 -2.81
CA ASP A 207 -18.67 -0.88 -2.32
C ASP A 207 -18.72 -2.26 -2.99
N ASP A 208 -17.70 -3.08 -2.74
CA ASP A 208 -17.58 -4.44 -3.23
C ASP A 208 -16.98 -5.34 -2.13
N GLY A 209 -17.37 -6.61 -2.10
CA GLY A 209 -16.94 -7.58 -1.08
C GLY A 209 -15.68 -8.37 -1.44
N ARG A 210 -15.15 -8.20 -2.66
CA ARG A 210 -13.99 -8.96 -3.15
C ARG A 210 -12.71 -8.56 -2.43
N TYR A 211 -11.75 -9.47 -2.51
CA TYR A 211 -10.41 -9.20 -2.02
C TYR A 211 -9.58 -8.42 -3.04
N PHE A 212 -8.81 -7.47 -2.52
CA PHE A 212 -7.80 -6.72 -3.23
C PHE A 212 -6.42 -7.34 -2.99
N GLN A 213 -5.63 -7.33 -4.06
CA GLN A 213 -4.21 -7.65 -4.03
C GLN A 213 -3.44 -6.46 -3.45
N PHE A 214 -2.28 -6.74 -2.87
CA PHE A 214 -1.26 -5.73 -2.61
C PHE A 214 -0.07 -6.00 -3.53
N ARG A 215 0.31 -4.99 -4.30
CA ARG A 215 1.44 -5.04 -5.22
C ARG A 215 2.45 -3.99 -4.81
N VAL A 216 3.72 -4.37 -4.81
CA VAL A 216 4.84 -3.44 -4.79
C VAL A 216 5.69 -3.67 -6.03
N GLY A 217 6.21 -2.60 -6.60
CA GLY A 217 6.94 -2.66 -7.86
C GLY A 217 6.83 -1.38 -8.65
N LEU A 218 7.56 -1.35 -9.75
CA LEU A 218 7.57 -0.20 -10.65
C LEU A 218 6.47 -0.36 -11.70
N TYR A 219 5.43 0.46 -11.59
CA TYR A 219 4.46 0.68 -12.66
C TYR A 219 4.67 2.08 -13.23
N ALA A 220 5.32 2.16 -14.39
CA ALA A 220 5.61 3.44 -15.07
C ALA A 220 4.38 3.93 -15.86
N ASN A 221 3.28 4.16 -15.14
CA ASN A 221 1.97 4.41 -15.73
C ASN A 221 1.90 5.71 -16.52
N GLY A 222 2.67 6.74 -16.12
CA GLY A 222 2.75 7.99 -16.88
C GLY A 222 3.18 7.80 -18.34
N TRP A 223 3.98 6.77 -18.66
CA TRP A 223 4.40 6.48 -20.03
C TRP A 223 3.24 6.08 -20.94
N HIS A 224 2.35 5.22 -20.42
CA HIS A 224 1.14 4.78 -21.11
C HIS A 224 0.08 5.88 -21.11
N ASP A 225 -0.23 6.43 -19.94
CA ASP A 225 -1.35 7.35 -19.74
C ASP A 225 -1.17 8.67 -20.52
N GLU A 226 0.09 9.11 -20.71
CA GLU A 226 0.42 10.30 -21.49
C GLU A 226 0.93 9.98 -22.91
N ASN A 227 0.98 8.70 -23.30
CA ASN A 227 1.48 8.20 -24.58
C ASN A 227 2.90 8.71 -24.94
N LYS A 228 3.75 8.96 -23.94
CA LYS A 228 5.13 9.43 -24.11
C LYS A 228 5.93 9.24 -22.84
N MET A 229 7.25 9.22 -22.98
CA MET A 229 8.17 9.45 -21.87
C MET A 229 8.56 10.94 -21.80
N VAL A 230 8.63 11.48 -20.60
CA VAL A 230 9.24 12.79 -20.29
C VAL A 230 10.64 12.56 -19.74
N GLY A 231 11.57 13.45 -20.10
CA GLY A 231 12.96 13.36 -19.69
C GLY A 231 13.80 12.50 -20.62
N SER A 232 14.93 12.01 -20.12
CA SER A 232 15.92 11.23 -20.87
C SER A 232 16.17 9.82 -20.32
N GLN A 233 15.74 9.55 -19.09
CA GLN A 233 15.94 8.28 -18.40
C GLN A 233 14.86 7.23 -18.78
N GLY A 234 15.02 6.64 -19.96
CA GLY A 234 14.14 5.57 -20.46
C GLY A 234 14.31 4.21 -19.83
N THR A 235 15.27 4.03 -18.92
CA THR A 235 15.35 2.83 -18.07
C THR A 235 15.25 3.28 -16.62
N ARG A 236 14.25 2.75 -15.91
CA ARG A 236 13.93 3.10 -14.53
C ARG A 236 14.06 1.87 -13.64
N GLN A 237 14.66 2.04 -12.48
CA GLN A 237 14.88 0.97 -11.50
C GLN A 237 14.45 1.41 -10.11
N VAL A 238 13.75 0.51 -9.42
CA VAL A 238 13.36 0.66 -8.02
C VAL A 238 13.66 -0.65 -7.30
N TRP A 239 14.30 -0.56 -6.14
CA TRP A 239 14.52 -1.69 -5.26
C TRP A 239 13.46 -1.70 -4.16
N TYR A 240 13.07 -2.90 -3.73
CA TYR A 240 12.11 -3.16 -2.67
C TYR A 240 12.67 -4.18 -1.71
N ASP A 241 12.38 -4.00 -0.43
CA ASP A 241 12.79 -4.92 0.62
C ASP A 241 11.82 -4.78 1.81
N GLN A 242 11.85 -5.75 2.71
CA GLN A 242 11.09 -5.77 3.95
C GLN A 242 9.60 -5.36 3.77
N VAL A 243 8.91 -6.06 2.87
CA VAL A 243 7.48 -5.86 2.60
C VAL A 243 6.60 -6.66 3.57
N GLY A 244 5.73 -5.98 4.32
CA GLY A 244 4.89 -6.58 5.34
C GLY A 244 3.43 -6.15 5.31
N ALA A 245 2.56 -7.03 5.78
CA ALA A 245 1.15 -6.75 6.03
C ALA A 245 0.67 -7.47 7.29
N GLY A 246 -0.17 -6.80 8.09
CA GLY A 246 -0.73 -7.39 9.31
C GLY A 246 -1.70 -6.47 10.03
N SER A 247 -1.92 -6.76 11.31
CA SER A 247 -2.92 -6.10 12.14
C SER A 247 -2.38 -4.96 13.01
N THR A 248 -1.05 -4.87 13.16
CA THR A 248 -0.37 -3.85 13.96
C THR A 248 0.69 -3.11 13.14
N PHE A 249 1.14 -1.95 13.63
CA PHE A 249 2.22 -1.18 12.99
C PHE A 249 3.50 -2.01 12.88
N ALA A 250 3.86 -2.77 13.92
CA ALA A 250 5.05 -3.60 13.95
C ALA A 250 5.01 -4.73 12.90
N ASP A 251 3.82 -5.24 12.56
CA ASP A 251 3.68 -6.25 11.51
C ASP A 251 4.00 -5.69 10.11
N ALA A 252 3.98 -4.37 9.92
CA ALA A 252 4.19 -3.74 8.62
C ALA A 252 5.46 -2.86 8.55
N ASP A 253 6.08 -2.57 9.69
CA ASP A 253 7.24 -1.68 9.78
C ASP A 253 8.51 -2.38 9.25
N PRO A 254 9.15 -1.84 8.18
CA PRO A 254 10.37 -2.41 7.61
C PRO A 254 11.56 -2.51 8.58
N ASP A 255 11.56 -1.78 9.70
CA ASP A 255 12.65 -1.87 10.69
C ASP A 255 12.61 -3.15 11.53
N GLN A 256 11.45 -3.80 11.65
CA GLN A 256 11.21 -4.83 12.68
C GLN A 256 11.88 -6.17 12.38
N TRP A 257 12.01 -6.56 11.11
CA TRP A 257 12.42 -7.91 10.70
C TRP A 257 13.46 -7.87 9.59
#